data_AF-A0A8C4DS37-F1
#
_entry.id   AF-A0A8C4DS37-F1
#
_cell.length_a   1.000
_cell.length_b   1.000
_cell.length_c   1.000
_cell.angle_alpha   90.00
_cell.angle_beta   90.00
_cell.angle_gamma   90.00
#
_symmetry.space_group_name_H-M   'P 1'
#
loop_
_entity.id
_entity.type
_entity.pdbx_description
1 polymer ?
#
loop_
_entity_poly.entity_id
_entity_poly.type
_entity_poly.pdbx_seq_one_letter_code
_entity_poly.pdbx_strand_id
1 'polypeptide(L)'
;MFEGQFVSLNCEEDDSSAGWTLRRNTTREIRTQCGKDWGRSAGSSCNISHIASWQGGVFWCESREGATSNPINISVTGGPVILQSPVLPVMEGDDVSLHCKTKTPPSNLTAAFYKDGSLIRTEPTGHMTIHHVSRSDEGLYKCHIGSHGESPPSWITVTGKPTTTAPPTSAAPPTASNSLQFVFRLLYHLVMFCPYCISTVLMLWFRRQTPSPHSRVGLRHSSLIKLIVRAGSGES
;
A
#
# COMPACT_ATOMS: atom_id res chain seq x y z
N MET A 1 11.56 13.09 -4.46
CA MET A 1 11.70 14.23 -5.40
C MET A 1 12.60 15.31 -4.80
N PHE A 2 13.04 16.29 -5.59
CA PHE A 2 13.85 17.40 -5.11
C PHE A 2 12.99 18.55 -4.57
N GLU A 3 13.53 19.26 -3.58
CA GLU A 3 12.94 20.49 -3.06
C GLU A 3 12.91 21.61 -4.13
N GLY A 4 11.76 22.28 -4.22
CA GLY A 4 11.46 23.34 -5.19
C GLY A 4 10.74 22.87 -6.46
N GLN A 5 10.61 21.56 -6.70
CA GLN A 5 9.92 21.03 -7.88
C GLN A 5 8.41 21.25 -7.85
N PHE A 6 7.81 21.35 -9.05
CA PHE A 6 6.36 21.28 -9.22
C PHE A 6 5.89 19.83 -9.09
N VAL A 7 4.79 19.61 -8.39
CA VAL A 7 4.18 18.28 -8.20
C VAL A 7 2.68 18.35 -8.43
N SER A 8 2.17 17.44 -9.26
CA SER A 8 0.74 17.19 -9.43
C SER A 8 0.40 15.79 -8.91
N LEU A 9 -0.51 15.73 -7.95
CA LEU A 9 -1.01 14.51 -7.33
C LEU A 9 -2.45 14.28 -7.81
N ASN A 10 -2.72 13.24 -8.59
CA ASN A 10 -4.03 12.99 -9.19
C ASN A 10 -4.65 11.69 -8.67
N CYS A 11 -5.92 11.77 -8.24
CA CYS A 11 -6.74 10.59 -7.98
C CYS A 11 -7.34 10.11 -9.31
N GLU A 12 -6.83 9.01 -9.86
CA GLU A 12 -7.33 8.39 -11.10
C GLU A 12 -8.25 7.21 -10.78
N GLU A 13 -9.42 7.23 -11.40
CA GLU A 13 -10.57 6.37 -11.11
C GLU A 13 -11.00 5.68 -12.42
N ASP A 14 -11.12 4.35 -12.40
CA ASP A 14 -11.41 3.59 -13.62
C ASP A 14 -12.90 3.69 -14.06
N ASP A 15 -13.87 3.95 -13.16
CA ASP A 15 -15.33 3.92 -13.52
C ASP A 15 -16.32 4.74 -12.64
N SER A 16 -15.99 5.17 -11.40
CA SER A 16 -17.06 5.44 -10.40
C SER A 16 -17.54 6.90 -10.22
N SER A 17 -16.90 7.91 -10.82
CA SER A 17 -17.25 9.35 -10.77
C SER A 17 -17.37 10.01 -9.38
N ALA A 18 -16.84 9.41 -8.31
CA ALA A 18 -17.04 9.90 -6.95
C ALA A 18 -16.16 11.13 -6.63
N GLY A 19 -16.64 12.02 -5.74
CA GLY A 19 -15.85 13.18 -5.30
C GLY A 19 -14.73 12.78 -4.34
N TRP A 20 -13.56 12.42 -4.88
CA TRP A 20 -12.36 12.05 -4.11
C TRP A 20 -11.67 13.27 -3.49
N THR A 21 -11.25 13.12 -2.23
CA THR A 21 -10.45 14.11 -1.49
C THR A 21 -9.03 13.59 -1.35
N LEU A 22 -8.05 14.31 -1.88
CA LEU A 22 -6.64 14.00 -1.61
C LEU A 22 -6.31 14.40 -0.16
N ARG A 23 -5.82 13.42 0.61
CA ARG A 23 -5.38 13.54 2.00
C ARG A 23 -3.87 13.35 2.11
N ARG A 24 -3.28 13.93 3.15
CA ARG A 24 -1.89 13.67 3.55
C ARG A 24 -1.68 13.58 5.06
N ASN A 25 -0.61 12.90 5.43
CA ASN A 25 0.06 12.98 6.74
C ASN A 25 1.50 13.43 6.51
N THR A 26 1.93 14.51 7.14
CA THR A 26 3.33 14.95 7.21
C THR A 26 3.85 14.82 8.64
N THR A 27 5.10 15.23 8.90
CA THR A 27 5.66 15.28 10.26
C THR A 27 5.02 16.34 11.16
N ARG A 28 4.25 17.29 10.60
CA ARG A 28 3.62 18.41 11.33
C ARG A 28 2.10 18.38 11.31
N GLU A 29 1.51 17.80 10.28
CA GLU A 29 0.07 17.82 10.01
C GLU A 29 -0.45 16.41 9.77
N ILE A 30 -1.60 16.09 10.36
CA ILE A 30 -2.26 14.78 10.20
C ILE A 30 -3.58 15.00 9.46
N ARG A 31 -3.81 14.19 8.42
CA ARG A 31 -5.06 14.06 7.66
C ARG A 31 -5.55 15.37 6.98
N THR A 32 -4.62 16.29 6.67
CA THR A 32 -4.96 17.53 5.96
C THR A 32 -5.38 17.23 4.52
N GLN A 33 -6.39 17.96 4.02
CA GLN A 33 -6.90 17.83 2.66
C GLN A 33 -6.17 18.79 1.72
N CYS A 34 -6.09 18.47 0.43
CA CYS A 34 -5.59 19.42 -0.55
C CYS A 34 -6.44 20.70 -0.55
N GLY A 35 -5.77 21.85 -0.53
CA GLY A 35 -6.39 23.16 -0.42
C GLY A 35 -5.36 24.21 0.00
N LYS A 36 -5.86 25.43 0.25
CA LYS A 36 -5.08 26.66 0.47
C LYS A 36 -3.84 26.51 1.38
N ASP A 37 -3.89 25.61 2.34
CA ASP A 37 -2.82 25.35 3.31
C ASP A 37 -1.55 24.75 2.69
N TRP A 38 -1.64 23.98 1.59
CA TRP A 38 -0.47 23.32 1.00
C TRP A 38 -0.53 22.95 -0.50
N GLY A 39 -1.66 23.12 -1.18
CA GLY A 39 -1.78 22.78 -2.60
C GLY A 39 -3.00 23.41 -3.27
N ARG A 40 -2.93 23.62 -4.59
CA ARG A 40 -4.08 24.09 -5.37
C ARG A 40 -4.87 22.91 -5.91
N SER A 41 -6.11 22.76 -5.43
CA SER A 41 -7.08 21.81 -6.00
C SER A 41 -7.41 22.19 -7.45
N ALA A 42 -7.27 21.24 -8.37
CA ALA A 42 -7.55 21.37 -9.80
C ALA A 42 -8.27 20.09 -10.27
N GLY A 43 -9.59 20.04 -10.06
CA GLY A 43 -10.41 18.84 -10.31
C GLY A 43 -10.01 17.68 -9.39
N SER A 44 -9.73 16.52 -9.98
CA SER A 44 -9.20 15.32 -9.30
C SER A 44 -7.72 15.45 -8.88
N SER A 45 -7.05 16.55 -9.24
CA SER A 45 -5.63 16.77 -8.99
C SER A 45 -5.36 17.84 -7.92
N CYS A 46 -4.21 17.71 -7.26
CA CYS A 46 -3.65 18.67 -6.33
C CYS A 46 -2.28 19.11 -6.80
N ASN A 47 -2.12 20.40 -7.07
CA ASN A 47 -0.89 20.97 -7.62
C ASN A 47 -0.12 21.75 -6.54
N ILE A 48 1.13 21.37 -6.31
CA ILE A 48 2.09 22.00 -5.40
C ILE A 48 3.14 22.70 -6.27
N SER A 49 3.18 24.04 -6.26
CA SER A 49 4.08 24.81 -7.14
C SER A 49 5.56 24.59 -6.82
N HIS A 50 5.90 24.59 -5.52
CA HIS A 50 7.25 24.34 -5.02
C HIS A 50 7.16 23.46 -3.79
N ILE A 51 7.45 22.16 -3.94
CA ILE A 51 7.41 21.25 -2.80
C ILE A 51 8.62 21.45 -1.89
N ALA A 52 8.36 21.65 -0.60
CA ALA A 52 9.38 21.79 0.44
C ALA A 52 9.70 20.45 1.12
N SER A 53 10.91 20.31 1.65
CA SER A 53 11.39 19.13 2.38
C SER A 53 10.43 18.64 3.47
N TRP A 54 9.87 19.55 4.28
CA TRP A 54 8.91 19.23 5.35
C TRP A 54 7.48 18.92 4.87
N GLN A 55 7.17 19.07 3.57
CA GLN A 55 5.89 18.68 2.99
C GLN A 55 5.88 17.21 2.53
N GLY A 56 7.02 16.51 2.62
CA GLY A 56 7.09 15.06 2.46
C GLY A 56 6.27 14.30 3.52
N GLY A 57 5.84 13.09 3.18
CA GLY A 57 4.95 12.30 4.01
C GLY A 57 4.10 11.32 3.22
N VAL A 58 3.01 10.84 3.82
CA VAL A 58 2.12 9.81 3.25
C VAL A 58 0.89 10.47 2.65
N PHE A 59 0.56 10.14 1.40
CA PHE A 59 -0.54 10.70 0.62
C PHE A 59 -1.49 9.60 0.15
N TRP A 60 -2.81 9.86 0.15
CA TRP A 60 -3.83 8.92 -0.34
C TRP A 60 -5.09 9.65 -0.80
N CYS A 61 -5.87 9.01 -1.66
CA CYS A 61 -7.20 9.46 -2.05
C CYS A 61 -8.25 8.87 -1.10
N GLU A 62 -9.24 9.67 -0.69
CA GLU A 62 -10.34 9.26 0.20
C GLU A 62 -11.70 9.62 -0.41
N SER A 63 -12.64 8.68 -0.43
CA SER A 63 -14.02 8.92 -0.86
C SER A 63 -14.89 9.46 0.28
N ARG A 64 -16.04 10.04 -0.06
CA ARG A 64 -17.06 10.46 0.91
C ARG A 64 -17.63 9.31 1.76
N GLU A 65 -17.49 8.08 1.28
CA GLU A 65 -17.97 6.85 1.90
C GLU A 65 -16.89 6.16 2.76
N GLY A 66 -15.68 6.73 2.81
CA GLY A 66 -14.55 6.22 3.61
C GLY A 66 -13.67 5.18 2.91
N ALA A 67 -13.86 4.95 1.60
CA ALA A 67 -12.92 4.15 0.81
C ALA A 67 -11.60 4.91 0.58
N THR A 68 -10.46 4.22 0.59
CA THR A 68 -9.14 4.83 0.43
C THR A 68 -8.31 4.15 -0.65
N SER A 69 -7.50 4.91 -1.38
CA SER A 69 -6.45 4.36 -2.25
C SER A 69 -5.35 3.68 -1.42
N ASN A 70 -4.49 2.92 -2.09
CA ASN A 70 -3.19 2.59 -1.52
C ASN A 70 -2.45 3.89 -1.16
N PRO A 71 -1.85 3.99 0.04
CA PRO A 71 -1.08 5.16 0.44
C PRO A 71 0.30 5.16 -0.21
N ILE A 72 0.77 6.35 -0.56
CA ILE A 72 2.08 6.58 -1.20
C ILE A 72 2.94 7.44 -0.29
N ASN A 73 4.19 7.02 -0.05
CA ASN A 73 5.16 7.81 0.70
C ASN A 73 6.00 8.69 -0.25
N ILE A 74 5.93 10.01 -0.06
CA ILE A 74 6.67 10.99 -0.85
C ILE A 74 7.79 11.58 0.01
N SER A 75 9.03 11.16 -0.28
CA SER A 75 10.24 11.79 0.26
C SER A 75 10.69 12.97 -0.60
N VAL A 76 11.04 14.08 0.05
CA VAL A 76 11.50 15.33 -0.59
C VAL A 76 12.89 15.65 -0.04
N THR A 77 13.89 15.71 -0.93
CA THR A 77 15.28 15.98 -0.54
C THR A 77 15.74 17.38 -0.98
N GLY A 78 16.38 18.10 -0.07
CA GLY A 78 17.19 19.29 -0.40
C GLY A 78 18.57 18.94 -0.97
N GLY A 79 18.97 17.66 -0.89
CA GLY A 79 20.27 17.17 -1.36
C GLY A 79 20.43 17.14 -2.89
N PRO A 80 21.67 16.98 -3.38
CA PRO A 80 22.01 17.04 -4.80
C PRO A 80 21.64 15.78 -5.59
N VAL A 81 21.44 14.63 -4.93
CA VAL A 81 21.20 13.31 -5.56
C VAL A 81 19.95 12.66 -4.99
N ILE A 82 19.21 11.93 -5.82
CA ILE A 82 18.07 11.12 -5.39
C ILE A 82 17.98 9.78 -6.15
N LEU A 83 17.56 8.74 -5.44
CA LEU A 83 17.11 7.48 -6.01
C LEU A 83 15.61 7.56 -6.32
N GLN A 84 15.22 7.37 -7.58
CA GLN A 84 13.85 7.11 -7.99
C GLN A 84 13.61 5.59 -7.95
N SER A 85 12.75 5.15 -7.04
CA SER A 85 12.28 3.76 -6.91
C SER A 85 10.79 3.65 -7.27
N PRO A 86 10.26 2.43 -7.50
CA PRO A 86 8.82 2.20 -7.62
C PRO A 86 8.04 2.80 -6.44
N VAL A 87 6.82 3.26 -6.74
CA VAL A 87 5.96 3.98 -5.79
C VAL A 87 4.98 3.04 -5.08
N LEU A 88 4.77 1.85 -5.64
CA LEU A 88 3.91 0.78 -5.12
C LEU A 88 4.77 -0.47 -4.83
N PRO A 89 4.29 -1.39 -3.96
CA PRO A 89 4.91 -2.70 -3.80
C PRO A 89 5.01 -3.44 -5.13
N VAL A 90 6.15 -4.09 -5.35
CA VAL A 90 6.47 -4.82 -6.59
C VAL A 90 6.01 -6.26 -6.43
N MET A 91 5.49 -6.93 -7.47
CA MET A 91 5.16 -8.36 -7.38
C MET A 91 6.34 -9.24 -7.77
N GLU A 92 6.41 -10.44 -7.21
CA GLU A 92 7.42 -11.42 -7.64
C GLU A 92 7.26 -11.79 -9.12
N GLY A 93 8.39 -11.76 -9.84
CA GLY A 93 8.49 -11.98 -11.28
C GLY A 93 8.44 -10.70 -12.13
N ASP A 94 8.07 -9.55 -11.56
CA ASP A 94 8.09 -8.27 -12.28
C ASP A 94 9.54 -7.73 -12.42
N ASP A 95 9.75 -6.80 -13.36
CA ASP A 95 11.01 -6.07 -13.51
C ASP A 95 10.95 -4.70 -12.81
N VAL A 96 12.01 -4.33 -12.10
CA VAL A 96 12.13 -3.05 -11.38
C VAL A 96 13.26 -2.21 -11.94
N SER A 97 12.92 -1.03 -12.43
CA SER A 97 13.88 0.00 -12.79
C SER A 97 14.10 0.99 -11.65
N LEU A 98 15.36 1.19 -11.29
CA LEU A 98 15.86 2.17 -10.34
C LEU A 98 16.69 3.21 -11.07
N HIS A 99 16.48 4.48 -10.75
CA HIS A 99 17.13 5.56 -11.47
C HIS A 99 17.68 6.62 -10.51
N CYS A 100 19.00 6.76 -10.51
CA CYS A 100 19.73 7.75 -9.75
C CYS A 100 19.76 9.06 -10.56
N LYS A 101 19.24 10.15 -10.01
CA LYS A 101 19.25 11.47 -10.63
C LYS A 101 19.97 12.50 -9.77
N THR A 102 20.65 13.43 -10.42
CA THR A 102 21.09 14.71 -9.84
C THR A 102 19.97 15.76 -9.90
N LYS A 103 20.05 16.78 -9.03
CA LYS A 103 19.14 17.94 -9.04
C LYS A 103 19.37 18.85 -10.26
N THR A 104 20.62 18.94 -10.70
CA THR A 104 21.07 19.78 -11.83
C THR A 104 21.56 18.91 -12.98
N PRO A 105 21.23 19.22 -14.25
CA PRO A 105 21.80 18.55 -15.41
C PRO A 105 23.33 18.64 -15.44
N PRO A 106 24.04 17.67 -16.05
CA PRO A 106 23.52 16.45 -16.66
C PRO A 106 23.03 15.42 -15.62
N SER A 107 21.90 14.77 -15.90
CA SER A 107 21.29 13.76 -15.00
C SER A 107 21.82 12.34 -15.21
N ASN A 108 22.37 12.06 -16.38
CA ASN A 108 22.76 10.71 -16.80
C ASN A 108 24.25 10.51 -16.49
N LEU A 109 24.56 10.39 -15.19
CA LEU A 109 25.91 10.21 -14.68
C LEU A 109 26.09 8.78 -14.15
N THR A 110 27.33 8.30 -14.18
CA THR A 110 27.68 7.00 -13.60
C THR A 110 27.33 6.96 -12.11
N ALA A 111 26.47 6.01 -11.73
CA ALA A 111 26.01 5.83 -10.36
C ALA A 111 26.30 4.42 -9.85
N ALA A 112 26.83 4.34 -8.63
CA ALA A 112 26.96 3.12 -7.87
C ALA A 112 25.68 2.89 -7.05
N PHE A 113 25.06 1.71 -7.18
CA PHE A 113 23.84 1.32 -6.49
C PHE A 113 24.16 0.36 -5.35
N TYR A 114 23.54 0.60 -4.20
CA TYR A 114 23.73 -0.18 -2.99
C TYR A 114 22.39 -0.72 -2.50
N LYS A 115 22.39 -1.96 -2.00
CA LYS A 115 21.29 -2.62 -1.29
C LYS A 115 21.79 -3.02 0.09
N ASP A 116 21.08 -2.62 1.14
CA ASP A 116 21.39 -2.96 2.54
C ASP A 116 22.84 -2.64 2.94
N GLY A 117 23.39 -1.56 2.36
CA GLY A 117 24.77 -1.09 2.54
C GLY A 117 25.82 -1.72 1.61
N SER A 118 25.51 -2.81 0.91
CA SER A 118 26.43 -3.49 -0.01
C SER A 118 26.28 -2.97 -1.45
N LEU A 119 27.41 -2.78 -2.16
CA LEU A 119 27.41 -2.42 -3.58
C LEU A 119 26.85 -3.58 -4.41
N ILE A 120 25.80 -3.32 -5.19
CA ILE A 120 25.16 -4.34 -6.06
C ILE A 120 25.45 -4.13 -7.54
N ARG A 121 25.63 -2.88 -8.00
CA ARG A 121 25.98 -2.57 -9.39
C ARG A 121 26.52 -1.15 -9.55
N THR A 122 27.21 -0.88 -10.65
CA THR A 122 27.54 0.47 -11.10
C THR A 122 27.07 0.62 -12.55
N GLU A 123 26.23 1.61 -12.83
CA GLU A 123 25.62 1.82 -14.14
C GLU A 123 26.01 3.19 -14.71
N PRO A 124 26.49 3.28 -15.97
CA PRO A 124 27.07 4.51 -16.53
C PRO A 124 26.04 5.62 -16.78
N THR A 125 24.77 5.27 -16.96
CA THR A 125 23.66 6.20 -17.20
C THR A 125 22.88 6.56 -15.94
N GLY A 126 23.25 6.00 -14.78
CA GLY A 126 22.48 6.12 -13.55
C GLY A 126 21.14 5.38 -13.58
N HIS A 127 20.97 4.40 -14.47
CA HIS A 127 19.76 3.58 -14.59
C HIS A 127 20.11 2.10 -14.42
N MET A 128 19.45 1.43 -13.47
CA MET A 128 19.66 0.02 -13.16
C MET A 128 18.32 -0.72 -13.20
N THR A 129 18.27 -1.87 -13.85
CA THR A 129 17.10 -2.77 -13.80
C THR A 129 17.44 -4.07 -13.07
N ILE A 130 16.55 -4.44 -12.14
CA ILE A 130 16.49 -5.74 -11.48
C ILE A 130 15.43 -6.55 -12.23
N HIS A 131 15.83 -7.65 -12.85
CA HIS A 131 14.94 -8.50 -13.64
C HIS A 131 14.41 -9.67 -12.81
N HIS A 132 13.15 -10.06 -13.03
CA HIS A 132 12.49 -11.18 -12.34
C HIS A 132 12.59 -11.07 -10.81
N VAL A 133 12.09 -9.96 -10.26
CA VAL A 133 12.20 -9.62 -8.82
C VAL A 133 11.67 -10.74 -7.92
N SER A 134 12.38 -10.95 -6.81
CA SER A 134 12.14 -12.01 -5.82
C SER A 134 12.06 -11.43 -4.41
N ARG A 135 11.58 -12.19 -3.43
CA ARG A 135 11.65 -11.78 -2.01
C ARG A 135 13.05 -11.40 -1.50
N SER A 136 14.14 -11.89 -2.09
CA SER A 136 15.50 -11.46 -1.73
C SER A 136 15.87 -10.05 -2.18
N ASP A 137 15.13 -9.48 -3.13
CA ASP A 137 15.31 -8.10 -3.62
C ASP A 137 14.59 -7.07 -2.73
N GLU A 138 13.82 -7.50 -1.73
CA GLU A 138 13.29 -6.61 -0.69
C GLU A 138 14.43 -6.04 0.17
N GLY A 139 14.42 -4.74 0.44
CA GLY A 139 15.46 -4.09 1.27
C GLY A 139 15.60 -2.58 1.08
N LEU A 140 16.67 -2.03 1.65
CA LEU A 140 16.97 -0.60 1.66
C LEU A 140 17.99 -0.24 0.58
N TYR A 141 17.55 0.51 -0.44
CA TYR A 141 18.37 0.90 -1.59
C TYR A 141 18.84 2.35 -1.50
N LYS A 142 20.07 2.62 -1.93
CA LYS A 142 20.60 3.98 -2.17
C LYS A 142 21.50 4.00 -3.40
N CYS A 143 21.77 5.18 -3.94
CA CYS A 143 22.77 5.37 -5.00
C CYS A 143 23.80 6.44 -4.63
N HIS A 144 24.99 6.34 -5.22
CA HIS A 144 26.09 7.28 -5.06
C HIS A 144 26.60 7.71 -6.44
N ILE A 145 26.76 9.03 -6.64
CA ILE A 145 27.37 9.62 -7.83
C ILE A 145 28.64 10.34 -7.34
N GLY A 146 29.82 9.92 -7.82
CA GLY A 146 31.12 10.24 -7.23
C GLY A 146 31.30 11.68 -6.74
N SER A 147 31.16 12.65 -7.65
CA SER A 147 31.35 14.08 -7.35
C SER A 147 30.12 14.78 -6.77
N HIS A 148 28.96 14.11 -6.69
CA HIS A 148 27.69 14.70 -6.26
C HIS A 148 27.19 14.15 -4.91
N GLY A 149 27.72 13.01 -4.44
CA GLY A 149 27.37 12.41 -3.15
C GLY A 149 26.34 11.28 -3.24
N GLU A 150 25.72 10.95 -2.11
CA GLU A 150 24.74 9.86 -1.99
C GLU A 150 23.30 10.37 -2.01
N SER A 151 22.39 9.52 -2.50
CA SER A 151 20.95 9.70 -2.30
C SER A 151 20.55 9.36 -0.86
N PRO A 152 19.45 9.95 -0.36
CA PRO A 152 18.69 9.34 0.73
C PRO A 152 18.33 7.89 0.37
N PRO A 153 18.22 6.98 1.36
CA PRO A 153 17.82 5.61 1.11
C PRO A 153 16.30 5.50 0.89
N SER A 154 15.89 4.49 0.12
CA SER A 154 14.49 4.15 -0.17
C SER A 154 14.25 2.66 0.08
N TRP A 155 13.15 2.31 0.75
CA TRP A 155 12.77 0.92 0.98
C TRP A 155 11.96 0.38 -0.20
N ILE A 156 12.32 -0.80 -0.70
CA ILE A 156 11.59 -1.50 -1.75
C ILE A 156 10.97 -2.76 -1.13
N THR A 157 9.63 -2.85 -1.18
CA THR A 157 8.87 -4.00 -0.68
C THR A 157 8.46 -4.90 -1.84
N VAL A 158 8.69 -6.21 -1.70
CA VAL A 158 8.29 -7.22 -2.71
C VAL A 158 7.12 -8.03 -2.18
N THR A 159 6.08 -8.20 -2.99
CA THR A 159 4.87 -8.94 -2.62
C THR A 159 4.87 -10.28 -3.35
N GLY A 160 4.73 -11.37 -2.58
CA GLY A 160 4.70 -12.71 -3.15
C GLY A 160 3.48 -12.93 -4.03
N LYS A 161 3.65 -13.65 -5.14
CA LYS A 161 2.55 -13.96 -6.05
C LYS A 161 1.53 -14.87 -5.34
N PRO A 162 0.22 -14.56 -5.35
CA PRO A 162 -0.78 -15.42 -4.72
C PRO A 162 -0.80 -16.78 -5.43
N THR A 163 -0.26 -17.79 -4.74
CA THR A 163 -0.24 -19.16 -5.24
C THR A 163 -1.58 -19.79 -4.93
N THR A 164 -2.39 -20.04 -5.96
CA THR A 164 -3.64 -20.82 -5.85
C THR A 164 -3.31 -22.29 -5.61
N THR A 165 -2.93 -22.63 -4.38
CA THR A 165 -2.75 -24.02 -3.96
C THR A 165 -4.12 -24.71 -3.94
N ALA A 166 -4.36 -25.59 -4.90
CA ALA A 166 -5.53 -26.46 -4.87
C ALA A 166 -5.52 -27.32 -3.59
N PRO A 167 -6.68 -27.52 -2.92
CA PRO A 167 -6.72 -28.30 -1.68
C PRO A 167 -6.35 -29.77 -1.95
N PRO A 168 -5.63 -30.44 -1.03
CA PRO A 168 -5.29 -31.85 -1.18
C PRO A 168 -6.56 -32.71 -1.14
N THR A 169 -6.75 -33.54 -2.17
CA THR A 169 -7.82 -34.53 -2.25
C THR A 169 -7.69 -35.52 -1.07
N SER A 170 -8.58 -35.39 -0.08
CA SER A 170 -8.58 -36.26 1.10
C SER A 170 -9.00 -37.68 0.73
N ALA A 171 -8.17 -38.67 1.08
CA ALA A 171 -8.50 -40.09 0.94
C ALA A 171 -9.68 -40.49 1.84
N ALA A 172 -10.45 -41.49 1.41
CA ALA A 172 -11.65 -41.95 2.10
C ALA A 172 -11.34 -42.69 3.42
N PRO A 173 -12.18 -42.54 4.47
CA PRO A 173 -12.04 -43.30 5.71
C PRO A 173 -12.67 -44.70 5.61
N PRO A 174 -12.12 -45.72 6.30
CA PRO A 174 -12.73 -47.05 6.36
C PRO A 174 -13.96 -47.07 7.28
N THR A 175 -14.95 -47.87 6.90
CA THR A 175 -16.18 -48.10 7.67
C THR A 175 -15.92 -49.04 8.84
N ALA A 176 -16.33 -48.64 10.05
CA ALA A 176 -16.42 -49.53 11.20
C ALA A 176 -17.78 -49.33 11.91
N SER A 177 -18.53 -50.43 12.04
CA SER A 177 -19.83 -50.49 12.71
C SER A 177 -19.71 -50.20 14.21
N ASN A 178 -20.66 -49.45 14.77
CA ASN A 178 -20.92 -49.40 16.23
C ASN A 178 -22.35 -48.89 16.53
N SER A 179 -23.34 -49.75 16.29
CA SER A 179 -24.78 -49.48 16.49
C SER A 179 -25.12 -48.93 17.89
N LEU A 180 -24.45 -49.40 18.95
CA LEU A 180 -24.68 -48.98 20.34
C LEU A 180 -24.23 -47.54 20.65
N GLN A 181 -23.25 -46.98 19.93
CA GLN A 181 -22.80 -45.60 20.17
C GLN A 181 -23.82 -44.56 19.71
N PHE A 182 -24.60 -44.87 18.67
CA PHE A 182 -25.63 -43.95 18.14
C PHE A 182 -26.76 -43.69 19.15
N VAL A 183 -27.21 -44.72 19.87
CA VAL A 183 -28.28 -44.60 20.87
C VAL A 183 -27.82 -43.74 22.06
N PHE A 184 -26.61 -43.97 22.58
CA PHE A 184 -26.03 -43.15 23.64
C PHE A 184 -25.78 -41.69 23.22
N ARG A 185 -25.30 -41.45 21.98
CA ARG A 185 -25.19 -40.08 21.44
C ARG A 185 -26.56 -39.40 21.35
N LEU A 186 -27.58 -40.10 20.85
CA LEU A 186 -28.92 -39.52 20.70
C LEU A 186 -29.52 -39.12 22.06
N LEU A 187 -29.41 -39.98 23.07
CA LEU A 187 -29.80 -39.67 24.45
C LEU A 187 -29.02 -38.47 25.02
N TYR A 188 -27.69 -38.42 24.83
CA TYR A 188 -26.87 -37.29 25.28
C TYR A 188 -27.28 -35.97 24.61
N HIS A 189 -27.56 -35.97 23.30
CA HIS A 189 -28.03 -34.77 22.59
C HIS A 189 -29.42 -34.32 23.06
N LEU A 190 -30.35 -35.25 23.34
CA LEU A 190 -31.66 -34.91 23.88
C LEU A 190 -31.59 -34.29 25.28
N VAL A 191 -30.75 -34.84 26.17
CA VAL A 191 -30.65 -34.38 27.58
C VAL A 191 -29.80 -33.11 27.72
N MET A 192 -28.69 -32.98 27.00
CA MET A 192 -27.74 -31.87 27.19
C MET A 192 -27.88 -30.74 26.16
N PHE A 193 -28.15 -31.07 24.89
CA PHE A 193 -28.14 -30.08 23.81
C PHE A 193 -29.46 -29.31 23.75
N CYS A 194 -30.59 -30.00 23.95
CA CYS A 194 -31.92 -29.40 23.91
C CYS A 194 -32.11 -28.24 24.93
N PRO A 195 -31.81 -28.37 26.23
CA PRO A 195 -31.95 -27.26 27.17
C PRO A 195 -30.98 -26.10 26.90
N TYR A 196 -29.79 -26.38 26.34
CA TYR A 196 -28.81 -25.35 25.97
C TYR A 196 -29.22 -24.56 24.71
N CYS A 197 -29.83 -25.22 23.73
CA CYS A 197 -30.43 -24.55 22.57
C CYS A 197 -31.62 -23.66 22.99
N ILE A 198 -32.47 -24.13 23.91
CA ILE A 198 -33.58 -23.33 24.42
C ILE A 198 -33.07 -22.10 25.19
N SER A 199 -32.08 -22.24 26.07
CA SER A 199 -31.53 -21.11 26.83
C SER A 199 -30.80 -20.08 25.93
N THR A 200 -30.06 -20.53 24.93
CA THR A 200 -29.40 -19.64 23.96
C THR A 200 -30.40 -18.91 23.06
N VAL A 201 -31.47 -19.57 22.61
CA VAL A 201 -32.56 -18.92 21.86
C VAL A 201 -33.27 -17.88 22.73
N LEU A 202 -33.59 -18.19 23.99
CA LEU A 202 -34.17 -17.21 24.93
C LEU A 202 -33.24 -16.01 25.16
N MET A 203 -31.95 -16.24 25.38
CA MET A 203 -30.96 -15.16 25.54
C MET A 203 -30.82 -14.30 24.27
N LEU A 204 -30.88 -14.91 23.07
CA LEU A 204 -30.88 -14.17 21.80
C LEU A 204 -32.20 -13.42 21.57
N TRP A 205 -33.33 -13.93 22.05
CA TRP A 205 -34.63 -13.25 21.99
C TRP A 205 -34.66 -12.03 22.91
N PHE A 206 -34.15 -12.15 24.14
CA PHE A 206 -33.96 -11.01 25.05
C PHE A 206 -32.95 -9.99 24.50
N ARG A 207 -31.81 -10.42 23.94
CA ARG A 207 -30.84 -9.51 23.29
C ARG A 207 -31.39 -8.78 22.07
N ARG A 208 -32.43 -9.31 21.42
CA ARG A 208 -33.15 -8.62 20.31
C ARG A 208 -34.13 -7.56 20.79
N GLN A 209 -34.49 -7.52 22.08
CA GLN A 209 -35.37 -6.48 22.64
C GLN A 209 -34.61 -5.24 23.11
N THR A 210 -33.27 -5.30 23.24
CA THR A 210 -32.42 -4.13 23.45
C THR A 210 -32.02 -3.49 22.11
N PRO A 211 -32.45 -2.25 21.80
CA PRO A 211 -32.05 -1.56 20.58
C PRO A 211 -30.62 -1.01 20.72
N SER A 212 -29.70 -1.44 19.86
CA SER A 212 -28.34 -0.88 19.77
C SER A 212 -28.21 0.06 18.57
N PRO A 213 -27.53 1.21 18.69
CA PRO A 213 -27.35 2.16 17.59
C PRO A 213 -26.49 1.56 16.46
N HIS A 214 -26.78 1.98 15.23
CA HIS A 214 -26.13 1.47 14.02
C HIS A 214 -24.60 1.68 14.04
N SER A 215 -23.87 0.59 13.80
CA SER A 215 -22.49 0.64 13.29
C SER A 215 -22.32 -0.50 12.29
N ARG A 216 -22.31 -0.16 11.00
CA ARG A 216 -21.90 -1.07 9.92
C ARG A 216 -20.57 -0.58 9.37
N VAL A 217 -19.48 -1.12 9.87
CA VAL A 217 -18.19 -1.07 9.16
C VAL A 217 -18.32 -2.04 7.98
N GLY A 218 -18.57 -1.48 6.79
CA GLY A 218 -18.64 -2.26 5.56
C GLY A 218 -17.24 -2.57 5.05
N LEU A 219 -16.68 -3.73 5.37
CA LEU A 219 -15.60 -4.29 4.54
C LEU A 219 -16.18 -4.65 3.17
N ARG A 220 -15.91 -3.83 2.14
CA ARG A 220 -16.00 -4.25 0.74
C ARG A 220 -14.86 -3.64 -0.08
N HIS A 221 -14.13 -4.55 -0.73
CA HIS A 221 -13.28 -4.41 -1.92
C HIS A 221 -12.45 -3.14 -2.09
N SER A 222 -11.13 -3.36 -2.17
CA SER A 222 -10.14 -2.42 -2.70
C SER A 222 -10.64 -1.77 -3.99
N SER A 223 -11.08 -0.51 -3.89
CA SER A 223 -11.47 0.30 -5.03
C SER A 223 -10.28 0.49 -5.97
N LEU A 224 -10.53 0.46 -7.29
CA LEU A 224 -9.55 0.63 -8.38
C LEU A 224 -8.90 2.03 -8.46
N ILE A 225 -9.04 2.84 -7.42
CA ILE A 225 -8.53 4.22 -7.32
C ILE A 225 -7.01 4.23 -7.17
N LYS A 226 -6.32 4.89 -8.10
CA LYS A 226 -4.86 5.02 -8.13
C LYS A 226 -4.46 6.46 -7.84
N LEU A 227 -3.59 6.67 -6.85
CA LEU A 227 -2.95 7.96 -6.66
C LEU A 227 -1.73 8.04 -7.60
N ILE A 228 -1.76 8.96 -8.55
CA ILE A 228 -0.68 9.20 -9.51
C ILE A 228 0.12 10.43 -9.08
N VAL A 229 1.44 10.30 -9.08
CA VAL A 229 2.40 11.38 -8.79
C VAL A 229 3.09 11.79 -10.09
N ARG A 230 2.91 13.03 -10.52
CA ARG A 230 3.65 13.65 -11.64
C ARG A 230 4.52 14.78 -11.08
N ALA A 231 5.82 14.75 -11.34
CA ALA A 231 6.76 15.79 -10.94
C ALA A 231 7.37 16.45 -12.18
N GLY A 232 7.48 17.78 -12.16
CA GLY A 232 8.05 18.58 -13.25
C GLY A 232 9.10 19.57 -12.75
N SER A 233 10.00 19.97 -13.64
CA SER A 233 10.64 21.28 -13.55
C SER A 233 9.55 22.33 -13.80
N GLY A 234 9.31 23.24 -12.85
CA GLY A 234 8.37 24.33 -13.08
C GLY A 234 8.94 25.27 -14.14
N GLU A 235 8.26 25.39 -15.27
CA GLU A 235 8.45 26.53 -16.17
C GLU A 235 7.86 27.79 -15.50
N SER A 236 8.70 28.81 -15.41
CA SER A 236 8.44 30.13 -14.83
C SER A 236 7.84 31.09 -15.85
#